data_AF-A0A2V5T3V9-F1
#
_entry.id   AF-A0A2V5T3V9-F1
#
_cell.length_a   1.000
_cell.length_b   1.000
_cell.length_c   1.000
_cell.angle_alpha   90.00
_cell.angle_beta   90.00
_cell.angle_gamma   90.00
#
_symmetry.space_group_name_H-M   'P 1'
#
loop_
_entity.id
_entity.type
_entity.pdbx_description
1 polymer ?
#
loop_
_entity_poly.entity_id
_entity_poly.type
_entity_poly.pdbx_seq_one_letter_code
_entity_poly.pdbx_strand_id
1 'polypeptide(L)'
;ERKAQWLIDWKNKLIDDLNGAHFSGALTDGSGAQYMGIAGATDQSLSLKLPHGIARLMWTELAPQTLLTVSISFIQPSAPDVADRQWRCAAFASEFGQAELGRQLAEAAGKAEPQYREQISQLFPDIPQSR
;
A
#
# COMPACT_ATOMS: atom_id res chain seq x y z
N GLU A 1 18.56 -2.05 4.89
CA GLU A 1 18.56 -2.23 3.41
C GLU A 1 17.31 -2.94 2.90
N ARG A 2 16.94 -4.10 3.44
CA ARG A 2 15.81 -4.91 2.95
C ARG A 2 14.42 -4.24 3.02
N LYS A 3 14.12 -3.49 4.10
CA LYS A 3 12.86 -2.72 4.21
C LYS A 3 12.73 -1.64 3.14
N ALA A 4 13.82 -0.94 2.81
CA ALA A 4 13.81 0.08 1.76
C ALA A 4 13.48 -0.53 0.39
N GLN A 5 14.02 -1.71 0.09
CA GLN A 5 13.68 -2.44 -1.14
C GLN A 5 12.18 -2.80 -1.17
N TRP A 6 11.61 -3.28 -0.07
CA TRP A 6 10.17 -3.58 -0.02
C TRP A 6 9.29 -2.35 -0.22
N LEU A 7 9.72 -1.18 0.25
CA LEU A 7 9.00 0.08 0.02
C LEU A 7 9.07 0.52 -1.45
N ILE A 8 10.21 0.30 -2.12
CA ILE A 8 10.37 0.52 -3.56
C ILE A 8 9.46 -0.45 -4.33
N ASP A 9 9.48 -1.74 -3.99
CA ASP A 9 8.66 -2.77 -4.63
C ASP A 9 7.17 -2.54 -4.41
N TRP A 10 6.79 -2.02 -3.24
CA TRP A 10 5.44 -1.58 -2.93
C TRP A 10 5.01 -0.43 -3.85
N LYS A 11 5.83 0.62 -3.95
CA LYS A 11 5.50 1.81 -4.74
C LYS A 11 5.40 1.49 -6.23
N ASN A 12 6.36 0.74 -6.77
CA ASN A 12 6.36 0.31 -8.17
C ASN A 12 5.10 -0.50 -8.48
N LYS A 13 4.75 -1.45 -7.60
CA LYS A 13 3.56 -2.27 -7.81
C LYS A 13 2.27 -1.45 -7.78
N LEU A 14 2.17 -0.51 -6.86
CA LEU A 14 1.03 0.39 -6.77
C LEU A 14 0.91 1.29 -8.02
N ILE A 15 2.04 1.78 -8.56
CA ILE A 15 2.05 2.53 -9.82
C ILE A 15 1.48 1.68 -10.97
N ASP A 16 1.93 0.42 -11.09
CA ASP A 16 1.43 -0.50 -12.12
C ASP A 16 -0.07 -0.75 -11.98
N ASP A 17 -0.54 -1.02 -10.76
CA ASP A 17 -1.96 -1.26 -10.50
C ASP A 17 -2.81 -0.01 -10.81
N LEU A 18 -2.33 1.17 -10.42
CA LEU A 18 -2.99 2.45 -10.68
C LEU A 18 -3.04 2.78 -12.16
N ASN A 19 -2.01 2.45 -12.94
CA ASN A 19 -1.97 2.70 -14.38
C ASN A 19 -2.72 1.63 -15.21
N GLY A 20 -2.85 0.42 -14.68
CA GLY A 20 -3.54 -0.69 -15.36
C GLY A 20 -5.04 -0.74 -15.07
N ALA A 21 -5.43 -0.68 -13.81
CA ALA A 21 -6.82 -0.86 -13.38
C ALA A 21 -7.51 0.45 -12.94
N HIS A 22 -6.72 1.47 -12.60
CA HIS A 22 -7.19 2.69 -11.93
C HIS A 22 -7.84 2.41 -10.56
N PHE A 23 -8.04 3.47 -9.79
CA PHE A 23 -8.84 3.43 -8.57
C PHE A 23 -10.09 4.31 -8.74
N SER A 24 -11.23 3.86 -8.20
CA SER A 24 -12.54 4.54 -8.33
C SER A 24 -13.25 4.76 -6.99
N GLY A 25 -12.52 4.80 -5.88
CA GLY A 25 -13.05 5.20 -4.58
C GLY A 25 -12.87 6.69 -4.30
N ALA A 26 -13.73 7.24 -3.44
CA ALA A 26 -13.59 8.62 -2.97
C ALA A 26 -12.33 8.78 -2.10
N LEU A 27 -11.62 9.89 -2.28
CA LEU A 27 -10.37 10.21 -1.59
C LEU A 27 -10.40 11.65 -1.12
N THR A 28 -9.71 11.93 -0.03
CA THR A 28 -9.50 13.29 0.48
C THR A 28 -8.00 13.51 0.69
N ASP A 29 -7.47 14.64 0.25
CA ASP A 29 -6.08 15.02 0.52
C ASP A 29 -5.91 15.73 1.87
N GLY A 30 -4.66 16.07 2.22
CA GLY A 30 -4.34 16.77 3.47
C GLY A 30 -4.96 18.17 3.61
N SER A 31 -5.42 18.79 2.51
CA SER A 31 -6.11 20.09 2.53
C SER A 31 -7.63 19.97 2.72
N GLY A 32 -8.17 18.75 2.61
CA GLY A 32 -9.60 18.48 2.64
C GLY A 32 -10.27 18.46 1.27
N ALA A 33 -9.51 18.58 0.17
CA ALA A 33 -10.08 18.48 -1.17
C ALA A 33 -10.45 17.03 -1.50
N GLN A 34 -11.60 16.86 -2.16
CA GLN A 34 -12.16 15.55 -2.48
C GLN A 34 -11.95 15.15 -3.93
N TYR A 35 -11.69 13.87 -4.14
CA TYR A 35 -11.46 13.25 -5.44
C TYR A 35 -12.28 11.98 -5.57
N MET A 36 -12.62 11.63 -6.81
CA MET A 36 -13.48 10.48 -7.14
C MET A 36 -12.68 9.21 -7.48
N GLY A 37 -11.35 9.27 -7.37
CA GLY A 37 -10.46 8.15 -7.65
C GLY A 37 -9.08 8.59 -8.12
N ILE A 38 -8.30 7.63 -8.59
CA ILE A 38 -6.96 7.84 -9.15
C ILE A 38 -6.96 7.26 -10.56
N ALA A 39 -6.63 8.08 -11.55
CA ALA A 39 -6.54 7.72 -12.95
C ALA A 39 -5.15 7.20 -13.35
N GLY A 40 -4.14 7.37 -12.51
CA GLY A 40 -2.80 6.86 -12.77
C GLY A 40 -1.77 7.46 -11.84
N ALA A 41 -0.53 7.03 -11.99
CA ALA A 41 0.59 7.44 -11.15
C ALA A 41 1.91 7.41 -11.90
N THR A 42 2.84 8.21 -11.40
CA THR A 42 4.26 8.26 -11.76
C THR A 42 5.09 8.18 -10.49
N ASP A 43 6.42 8.11 -10.62
CA ASP A 43 7.30 8.20 -9.45
C ASP A 43 7.13 9.49 -8.64
N GLN A 44 6.71 10.57 -9.28
CA GLN A 44 6.61 11.89 -8.65
C GLN A 44 5.21 12.21 -8.13
N SER A 45 4.16 11.81 -8.87
CA SER A 45 2.80 12.27 -8.60
C SER A 45 1.72 11.26 -8.96
N LEU A 46 0.55 11.48 -8.38
CA LEU A 46 -0.70 10.82 -8.64
C LEU A 46 -1.58 11.70 -9.54
N SER A 47 -2.33 11.07 -10.44
CA SER A 47 -3.35 11.73 -11.26
C SER A 47 -4.73 11.43 -10.68
N LEU A 48 -5.32 12.39 -9.98
CA LEU A 48 -6.57 12.25 -9.21
C LEU A 48 -7.77 12.65 -10.07
N LYS A 49 -8.84 11.87 -10.02
CA LYS A 49 -10.08 12.12 -10.77
C LYS A 49 -10.92 13.18 -10.05
N LEU A 50 -11.32 14.22 -10.77
CA LEU A 50 -12.31 15.22 -10.36
C LEU A 50 -13.59 15.03 -11.18
N PRO A 51 -14.73 15.62 -10.76
CA PRO A 51 -15.96 15.59 -11.56
C PRO A 51 -15.77 16.08 -13.00
N HIS A 52 -14.87 17.05 -13.20
CA HIS A 52 -14.60 17.68 -14.49
C HIS A 52 -13.10 17.76 -14.82
N GLY A 53 -12.36 16.67 -14.63
CA GLY A 53 -10.97 16.59 -15.09
C GLY A 53 -10.06 15.75 -14.20
N ILE A 54 -8.76 16.05 -14.29
CA ILE A 54 -7.71 15.36 -13.54
C ILE A 54 -6.85 16.41 -12.84
N ALA A 55 -6.63 16.22 -11.53
CA ALA A 55 -5.64 16.97 -10.76
C ALA A 55 -4.35 16.16 -10.63
N ARG A 56 -3.21 16.84 -10.52
CA ARG A 56 -1.93 16.20 -10.17
C ARG A 56 -1.60 16.54 -8.73
N LEU A 57 -1.27 15.50 -7.97
CA LEU A 57 -0.98 15.60 -6.55
C LEU A 57 0.30 14.83 -6.23
N MET A 58 1.20 15.38 -5.44
CA MET A 58 2.38 14.67 -4.96
C MET A 58 1.95 13.53 -4.02
N TRP A 59 2.72 12.44 -4.01
CA TRP A 59 2.46 11.31 -3.10
C TRP A 59 2.36 11.74 -1.63
N THR A 60 3.17 12.72 -1.23
CA THR A 60 3.24 13.24 0.15
C THR A 60 2.03 14.05 0.58
N GLU A 61 1.17 14.47 -0.36
CA GLU A 61 -0.03 15.24 -0.05
C GLU A 61 -1.25 14.36 0.26
N LEU A 62 -1.16 13.05 -0.04
CA LEU A 62 -2.11 12.06 0.48
C LEU A 62 -1.63 11.50 1.80
N ALA A 63 -2.58 11.32 2.73
CA ALA A 63 -2.29 10.64 3.99
C ALA A 63 -1.78 9.22 3.72
N PRO A 64 -0.75 8.73 4.43
CA PRO A 64 -0.25 7.37 4.27
C PRO A 64 -1.34 6.31 4.44
N GLN A 65 -2.33 6.52 5.31
CA GLN A 65 -3.45 5.60 5.50
C GLN A 65 -4.31 5.46 4.24
N THR A 66 -4.52 6.57 3.52
CA THR A 66 -5.22 6.57 2.24
C THR A 66 -4.47 5.76 1.20
N LEU A 67 -3.15 5.96 1.09
CA LEU A 67 -2.30 5.19 0.18
C LEU A 67 -2.31 3.69 0.49
N LEU A 68 -2.25 3.31 1.77
CA LEU A 68 -2.34 1.91 2.18
C LEU A 68 -3.71 1.32 1.82
N THR A 69 -4.80 2.05 2.08
CA THR A 69 -6.17 1.59 1.76
C THR A 69 -6.33 1.35 0.26
N VAL A 70 -5.84 2.27 -0.57
CA VAL A 70 -5.83 2.11 -2.03
C VAL A 70 -5.01 0.88 -2.42
N SER A 71 -3.81 0.71 -1.85
CA SER A 71 -2.95 -0.43 -2.16
C SER A 71 -3.59 -1.78 -1.79
N ILE A 72 -4.24 -1.87 -0.62
CA ILE A 72 -4.97 -3.06 -0.18
C ILE A 72 -6.14 -3.38 -1.12
N SER A 73 -6.81 -2.37 -1.69
CA SER A 73 -7.95 -2.58 -2.60
C SER A 73 -7.58 -3.33 -3.89
N PHE A 74 -6.30 -3.35 -4.27
CA PHE A 74 -5.79 -4.09 -5.41
C PHE A 74 -5.42 -5.55 -5.08
N ILE A 75 -5.46 -5.96 -3.82
CA ILE A 75 -5.18 -7.34 -3.43
C ILE A 75 -6.39 -8.21 -3.76
N GLN A 76 -6.28 -8.96 -4.85
CA GLN A 76 -7.31 -9.92 -5.26
C GLN A 76 -7.07 -11.26 -4.56
N PRO A 77 -7.98 -11.78 -3.72
CA PRO A 77 -7.72 -12.98 -2.90
C PRO A 77 -7.32 -14.25 -3.65
N SER A 78 -7.60 -14.34 -4.94
CA SER A 78 -7.29 -15.50 -5.79
C SER A 78 -6.08 -15.28 -6.72
N ALA A 79 -5.42 -14.12 -6.64
CA ALA A 79 -4.23 -13.86 -7.44
C ALA A 79 -3.01 -14.60 -6.89
N PRO A 80 -2.07 -15.04 -7.75
CA PRO A 80 -0.88 -15.74 -7.31
C PRO A 80 0.08 -14.88 -6.48
N ASP A 81 0.00 -13.55 -6.60
CA ASP A 81 0.88 -12.59 -5.92
C ASP A 81 0.27 -12.00 -4.63
N VAL A 82 -0.78 -12.63 -4.07
CA VAL A 82 -1.44 -12.14 -2.85
C VAL A 82 -0.49 -11.99 -1.68
N ALA A 83 0.36 -12.99 -1.43
CA ALA A 83 1.29 -12.97 -0.30
C ALA A 83 2.30 -11.82 -0.46
N ASP A 84 2.91 -11.68 -1.64
CA ASP A 84 3.80 -10.57 -1.99
C ASP A 84 3.14 -9.21 -1.76
N ARG A 85 1.90 -9.04 -2.23
CA ARG A 85 1.17 -7.77 -2.09
C ARG A 85 0.85 -7.45 -0.64
N GLN A 86 0.40 -8.44 0.12
CA GLN A 86 0.17 -8.31 1.56
C GLN A 86 1.46 -7.92 2.28
N TRP A 87 2.58 -8.58 1.96
CA TRP A 87 3.88 -8.29 2.53
C TRP A 87 4.34 -6.85 2.24
N ARG A 88 4.21 -6.40 1.00
CA ARG A 88 4.56 -5.04 0.58
C ARG A 88 3.69 -3.99 1.29
N CYS A 89 2.39 -4.26 1.41
CA CYS A 89 1.49 -3.40 2.19
C CYS A 89 1.88 -3.37 3.68
N ALA A 90 2.30 -4.50 4.25
CA ALA A 90 2.79 -4.56 5.62
C ALA A 90 4.08 -3.76 5.82
N ALA A 91 5.00 -3.81 4.86
CA ALA A 91 6.24 -3.04 4.90
C ALA A 91 5.98 -1.52 4.86
N PHE A 92 5.03 -1.08 4.03
CA PHE A 92 4.56 0.30 4.03
C PHE A 92 3.91 0.67 5.37
N ALA A 93 2.99 -0.15 5.85
CA ALA A 93 2.28 0.10 7.10
C ALA A 93 3.23 0.23 8.31
N SER A 94 4.29 -0.59 8.37
CA SER A 94 5.28 -0.52 9.45
C SER A 94 6.16 0.73 9.39
N GLU A 95 6.35 1.35 8.23
CA GLU A 95 7.07 2.61 8.08
C GLU A 95 6.23 3.81 8.53
N PHE A 96 4.94 3.80 8.21
CA PHE A 96 4.05 4.94 8.43
C PHE A 96 3.15 4.82 9.68
N GLY A 97 3.59 4.06 10.69
CA GLY A 97 2.94 3.97 12.00
C GLY A 97 1.59 3.23 12.00
N GLN A 98 1.29 2.43 10.98
CA GLN A 98 0.04 1.64 10.85
C GLN A 98 0.27 0.20 11.30
N ALA A 99 0.88 0.03 12.48
CA ALA A 99 1.44 -1.23 12.94
C ALA A 99 0.44 -2.39 13.02
N GLU A 100 -0.77 -2.14 13.51
CA GLU A 100 -1.77 -3.21 13.67
C GLU A 100 -2.24 -3.78 12.33
N LEU A 101 -2.60 -2.90 11.38
CA LEU A 101 -2.98 -3.33 10.03
C LEU A 101 -1.79 -3.97 9.30
N GLY A 102 -0.59 -3.42 9.46
CA GLY A 102 0.63 -3.98 8.92
C GLY A 102 0.91 -5.39 9.43
N ARG A 103 0.71 -5.64 10.73
CA ARG A 103 0.88 -6.96 11.34
C ARG A 103 -0.10 -7.97 10.74
N GLN A 104 -1.39 -7.61 10.63
CA GLN A 104 -2.40 -8.49 10.06
C GLN A 104 -2.07 -8.88 8.61
N LEU A 105 -1.58 -7.92 7.81
CA LEU A 105 -1.12 -8.17 6.44
C LEU A 105 0.12 -9.07 6.41
N ALA A 106 1.13 -8.82 7.26
CA ALA A 106 2.33 -9.65 7.33
C ALA A 106 2.03 -11.08 7.78
N GLU A 107 1.12 -11.26 8.73
CA GLU A 107 0.66 -12.58 9.17
C GLU A 107 -0.12 -13.32 8.08
N ALA A 108 -0.97 -12.63 7.32
CA ALA A 108 -1.66 -13.21 6.17
C ALA A 108 -0.65 -13.67 5.10
N ALA A 109 0.34 -12.82 4.79
CA ALA A 109 1.43 -13.17 3.87
C ALA A 109 2.22 -14.39 4.37
N GLY A 110 2.58 -14.42 5.66
CA GLY A 110 3.32 -15.51 6.29
C GLY A 110 2.56 -16.83 6.38
N LYS A 111 1.21 -16.79 6.38
CA LYS A 111 0.37 -18.00 6.29
C LYS A 111 0.38 -18.59 4.89
N ALA A 112 0.38 -17.74 3.87
CA ALA A 112 0.43 -18.17 2.47
C ALA A 112 1.85 -18.62 2.07
N GLU A 113 2.87 -17.90 2.54
CA GLU A 113 4.27 -18.14 2.22
C GLU A 113 5.17 -18.12 3.48
N PRO A 114 5.74 -19.28 3.87
CA PRO A 114 6.56 -19.40 5.08
C PRO A 114 7.76 -18.45 5.14
N GLN A 115 8.33 -18.08 3.98
CA GLN A 115 9.46 -17.16 3.91
C GLN A 115 9.16 -15.80 4.58
N TYR A 116 7.91 -15.32 4.49
CA TYR A 116 7.51 -14.06 5.10
C TYR A 116 7.35 -14.17 6.61
N ARG A 117 6.93 -15.34 7.11
CA ARG A 117 6.81 -15.59 8.55
C ARG A 117 8.13 -15.39 9.29
N GLU A 118 9.24 -15.83 8.69
CA GLU A 118 10.59 -15.65 9.25
C GLU A 118 11.05 -14.19 9.24
N GLN A 119 10.40 -13.34 8.43
CA GLN A 119 10.78 -11.96 8.22
C GLN A 119 9.91 -10.96 9.02
N ILE A 120 8.81 -11.40 9.64
CA ILE A 120 7.85 -10.52 10.35
C ILE A 120 8.57 -9.65 11.39
N SER A 121 9.53 -10.22 12.12
CA SER A 121 10.33 -9.49 13.13
C SER A 121 11.19 -8.36 12.55
N GLN A 122 11.48 -8.39 11.25
CA GLN A 122 12.20 -7.31 10.56
C GLN A 122 11.28 -6.10 10.29
N LEU A 123 9.96 -6.31 10.21
CA LEU A 123 8.98 -5.24 10.07
C LEU A 123 8.46 -4.75 11.42
N PHE A 124 8.30 -5.67 12.38
CA PHE A 124 7.70 -5.42 13.69
C PHE A 124 8.53 -6.06 14.80
N PRO A 125 9.65 -5.43 15.23
CA PRO A 125 10.55 -6.00 16.23
C PRO A 125 10.01 -5.96 17.67
N ASP A 126 9.13 -5.00 18.00
CA ASP A 126 8.73 -4.70 19.38
C ASP A 126 7.53 -5.50 19.91
N ILE A 127 7.10 -6.55 19.22
CA ILE A 127 5.87 -7.29 19.57
C ILE A 127 6.20 -8.76 19.82
N PRO A 128 5.84 -9.33 21.00
CA PRO A 128 6.13 -10.71 21.31
C PRO A 128 5.46 -11.64 20.30
N GLN A 129 6.27 -12.48 19.65
CA GLN A 129 5.75 -13.52 18.77
C GLN A 129 4.87 -14.45 19.60
N SER A 130 3.57 -14.48 19.30
CA SER A 130 2.69 -15.50 19.89
C SER A 130 3.19 -16.86 19.40
N ARG A 131 3.77 -17.60 20.36
CA ARG A 131 4.21 -18.99 20.21
C ARG A 131 3.03 -19.90 19.84
#